data_AF-A0A973S9J1-F1
#
_entry.id   AF-A0A973S9J1-F1
#
_cell.length_a   1.000
_cell.length_b   1.000
_cell.length_c   1.000
_cell.angle_alpha   90.00
_cell.angle_beta   90.00
_cell.angle_gamma   90.00
#
_symmetry.space_group_name_H-M   'P 1'
#
loop_
_entity.id
_entity.type
_entity.pdbx_description
1 polymer ?
#
loop_
_entity_poly.entity_id
_entity_poly.type
_entity_poly.pdbx_seq_one_letter_code
_entity_poly.pdbx_strand_id
1 'polypeptide(L)'
;MADPTAHQAEGQELMGWLILLLLIAASLGLLWRLGVRSGLLTASAAALLLGASGYAFQGSPRTPGAPAQGGGEHDIFPLTDARHAFYGHFSPAESWLRISEALARDGKSQDAVGILQNAVRRYPADPQLWIGLGNALVDHARGLTPAAEL
;
A
#
# COMPACT_ATOMS: atom_id res chain seq x y z
N MET A 1 1.73 13.01 35.92
CA MET A 1 0.70 12.19 35.23
C MET A 1 1.45 11.39 34.20
N ALA A 2 1.71 10.09 34.45
CA ALA A 2 2.49 9.24 33.55
C ALA A 2 1.63 8.86 32.34
N ASP A 3 2.18 8.99 31.14
CA ASP A 3 1.50 8.74 29.87
C ASP A 3 1.38 7.21 29.64
N PRO A 4 0.16 6.62 29.61
CA PRO A 4 -0.04 5.19 29.45
C PRO A 4 0.38 4.65 28.07
N THR A 5 0.61 5.52 27.08
CA THR A 5 1.01 5.11 25.72
C THR A 5 2.48 4.70 25.62
N ALA A 6 3.34 5.18 26.53
CA ALA A 6 4.77 4.89 26.53
C ALA A 6 5.05 3.37 26.68
N HIS A 7 4.34 2.70 27.59
CA HIS A 7 4.53 1.26 27.84
C HIS A 7 4.05 0.36 26.69
N GLN A 8 3.07 0.81 25.89
CA GLN A 8 2.59 0.05 24.73
C GLN A 8 3.56 0.13 23.55
N ALA A 9 4.21 1.29 23.36
CA ALA A 9 5.24 1.47 22.34
C ALA A 9 6.47 0.60 22.63
N GLU A 10 6.95 0.59 23.89
CA GLU A 10 8.08 -0.22 24.34
C GLU A 10 7.85 -1.73 24.09
N GLY A 11 6.63 -2.24 24.33
CA GLY A 11 6.29 -3.65 24.10
C GLY A 11 6.32 -4.06 22.62
N GLN A 12 5.95 -3.16 21.70
CA GLN A 12 5.99 -3.44 20.26
C GLN A 12 7.41 -3.36 19.71
N GLU A 13 8.24 -2.46 20.24
CA GLU A 13 9.67 -2.39 19.90
C GLU A 13 10.36 -3.72 20.24
N LEU A 14 10.13 -4.24 21.45
CA LEU A 14 10.69 -5.52 21.87
C LEU A 14 10.20 -6.66 20.96
N MET A 15 8.94 -6.67 20.56
CA MET A 15 8.38 -7.73 19.71
C MET A 15 9.00 -7.77 18.30
N GLY A 16 9.18 -6.62 17.65
CA GLY A 16 9.79 -6.55 16.31
C GLY A 16 11.25 -7.01 16.29
N TRP A 17 12.03 -6.58 17.29
CA TRP A 17 13.41 -7.04 17.46
C TRP A 17 13.51 -8.53 17.78
N LEU A 18 12.59 -9.06 18.59
CA LEU A 18 12.51 -10.49 18.90
C LEU A 18 12.22 -11.34 17.64
N ILE A 19 11.30 -10.90 16.78
CA ILE A 19 10.98 -11.59 15.52
C ILE A 19 12.21 -11.61 14.59
N LEU A 20 12.92 -10.49 14.47
CA LEU A 20 14.13 -10.40 13.65
C LEU A 20 15.24 -11.34 14.16
N LEU A 21 15.51 -11.33 15.47
CA LEU A 21 16.51 -12.21 16.08
C LEU A 21 16.14 -13.69 15.90
N LEU A 22 14.85 -14.03 16.01
CA LEU A 22 14.36 -15.38 15.79
C LEU A 22 14.59 -15.85 14.34
N LEU A 23 14.32 -14.99 13.36
CA LEU A 23 14.57 -15.29 11.93
C LEU A 23 16.05 -15.52 11.63
N ILE A 24 16.93 -14.69 12.21
CA ILE A 24 18.39 -14.85 12.07
C ILE A 24 18.85 -16.18 12.67
N ALA A 25 18.42 -16.48 13.91
CA ALA A 25 18.76 -17.71 14.60
C ALA A 25 18.25 -18.95 13.86
N ALA A 26 17.00 -18.92 13.38
CA ALA A 26 16.41 -20.01 12.60
C ALA A 26 17.16 -20.25 11.28
N SER A 27 17.55 -19.18 10.58
CA SER A 27 18.31 -19.26 9.33
C SER A 27 19.68 -19.91 9.56
N LEU A 28 20.42 -19.47 10.59
CA LEU A 28 21.72 -20.05 10.94
C LEU A 28 21.60 -21.50 11.42
N GLY A 29 20.59 -21.81 12.24
CA GLY A 29 20.32 -23.16 12.73
C GLY A 29 20.00 -24.13 11.59
N LEU A 30 19.22 -23.69 10.59
CA LEU A 30 18.90 -24.51 9.41
C LEU A 30 20.16 -24.79 8.58
N LEU A 31 20.98 -23.77 8.32
CA LEU A 31 22.23 -23.93 7.57
C LEU A 31 23.22 -24.85 8.30
N TRP A 32 23.30 -24.73 9.64
CA TRP A 32 24.12 -25.63 10.46
C TRP A 32 23.62 -27.07 10.39
N ARG A 33 22.30 -27.28 10.49
CA ARG A 33 21.68 -28.62 10.40
C ARG A 33 21.88 -29.28 9.03
N LEU A 34 22.01 -28.48 7.98
CA LEU A 34 22.30 -28.95 6.62
C LEU A 34 23.80 -29.23 6.38
N GLY A 35 24.65 -29.08 7.39
CA GLY A 35 26.09 -29.40 7.30
C GLY A 35 26.87 -28.43 6.40
N VAL A 36 26.39 -27.19 6.25
CA VAL A 36 27.03 -26.18 5.43
C VAL A 36 28.42 -25.86 5.99
N ARG A 37 29.45 -25.89 5.12
CA ARG A 37 30.84 -25.58 5.44
C ARG A 37 30.96 -24.27 6.23
N SER A 38 31.84 -24.25 7.24
CA SER A 38 32.01 -23.13 8.18
C SER A 38 32.23 -21.77 7.50
N GLY A 39 32.94 -21.75 6.37
CA GLY A 39 33.16 -20.52 5.59
C GLY A 39 31.90 -19.97 4.89
N LEU A 40 30.94 -20.84 4.51
CA LEU A 40 29.65 -20.36 4.00
C LEU A 40 28.74 -19.91 5.15
N LEU A 41 28.82 -20.55 6.32
CA LEU A 41 28.09 -20.10 7.51
C LEU A 41 28.53 -18.69 7.95
N THR A 42 29.83 -18.41 7.95
CA THR A 42 30.33 -17.06 8.29
C THR A 42 29.92 -16.02 7.24
N ALA A 43 29.92 -16.37 5.96
CA ALA A 43 29.44 -15.49 4.89
C ALA A 43 27.93 -15.20 5.02
N SER A 44 27.11 -16.21 5.31
CA SER A 44 25.67 -16.03 5.56
C SER A 44 25.41 -15.22 6.82
N ALA A 45 26.15 -15.45 7.91
CA ALA A 45 26.05 -14.64 9.12
C ALA A 45 26.42 -13.17 8.86
N ALA A 46 27.48 -12.91 8.11
CA ALA A 46 27.88 -11.56 7.74
C ALA A 46 26.81 -10.88 6.85
N ALA A 47 26.24 -11.60 5.88
CA ALA A 47 25.16 -11.08 5.05
C ALA A 47 23.89 -10.76 5.85
N LEU A 48 23.53 -11.61 6.82
CA LEU A 48 22.40 -11.39 7.72
C LEU A 48 22.64 -10.18 8.64
N LEU A 49 23.84 -10.03 9.19
CA LEU A 49 24.20 -8.88 10.01
C LEU A 49 24.21 -7.58 9.20
N LEU A 50 24.70 -7.63 7.96
CA LEU A 50 24.66 -6.48 7.05
C LEU A 50 23.22 -6.11 6.70
N GLY A 51 22.37 -7.10 6.39
CA GLY A 51 20.95 -6.90 6.14
C GLY A 51 20.20 -6.35 7.36
N ALA A 52 20.49 -6.87 8.55
CA ALA A 52 19.91 -6.39 9.81
C ALA A 52 20.38 -4.97 10.15
N SER A 53 21.64 -4.63 9.87
CA SER A 53 22.16 -3.26 10.02
C SER A 53 21.51 -2.31 9.02
N GLY A 54 21.30 -2.74 7.77
CA GLY A 54 20.53 -1.99 6.78
C GLY A 54 19.07 -1.78 7.21
N TYR A 55 18.43 -2.82 7.76
CA TYR A 55 17.08 -2.72 8.35
C TYR A 55 17.04 -1.76 9.54
N ALA A 56 18.06 -1.75 10.40
CA ALA A 56 18.12 -0.79 11.51
C ALA A 56 18.34 0.66 11.03
N PHE A 57 19.00 0.85 9.89
CA PHE A 57 19.27 2.18 9.32
C PHE A 57 18.10 2.73 8.47
N GLN A 58 17.35 1.87 7.78
CA GLN A 58 16.23 2.26 6.91
C GLN A 58 14.85 2.02 7.53
N GLY A 59 14.74 1.10 8.49
CA GLY A 59 13.49 0.70 9.08
C GLY A 59 13.04 1.67 10.16
N SER A 60 11.81 2.18 10.03
CA SER A 60 11.06 2.79 11.11
C SER A 60 9.98 1.83 11.60
N PRO A 61 10.31 0.81 12.43
CA PRO A 61 9.30 0.00 13.12
C PRO A 61 8.39 0.84 14.05
N ARG A 62 8.71 2.13 14.22
CA ARG A 62 8.01 3.13 15.02
C ARG A 62 6.88 3.86 14.31
N THR A 63 6.60 3.64 13.03
CA THR A 63 5.39 4.23 12.44
C THR A 63 4.19 3.49 13.00
N PRO A 64 3.37 4.12 13.86
CA PRO A 64 2.11 3.51 14.27
C PRO A 64 1.32 3.27 13.00
N GLY A 65 0.68 2.09 12.88
CA GLY A 65 -0.36 1.92 11.87
C GLY A 65 -1.46 2.93 12.16
N ALA A 66 -1.43 4.08 11.48
CA ALA A 66 -2.46 5.08 11.62
C ALA A 66 -3.70 4.56 10.89
N PRO A 67 -4.84 4.32 11.58
CA PRO A 67 -6.09 4.14 10.87
C PRO A 67 -6.30 5.38 10.00
N ALA A 68 -6.67 5.18 8.74
CA ALA A 68 -6.94 6.29 7.82
C ALA A 68 -7.88 7.27 8.51
N GLN A 69 -7.39 8.46 8.86
CA GLN A 69 -8.26 9.55 9.26
C GLN A 69 -9.01 9.90 8.00
N GLY A 70 -10.27 9.48 7.91
CA GLY A 70 -11.12 9.73 6.75
C GLY A 70 -11.14 11.23 6.52
N GLY A 71 -10.36 11.68 5.53
CA GLY A 71 -10.19 13.08 5.22
C GLY A 71 -11.55 13.68 4.92
N GLY A 72 -11.75 14.92 5.39
CA GLY A 72 -12.92 15.72 5.07
C GLY A 72 -13.14 15.83 3.56
N GLU A 73 -14.33 16.31 3.20
CA GLU A 73 -14.83 16.53 1.85
C GLU A 73 -13.70 16.80 0.85
N HIS A 74 -13.29 15.74 0.15
CA HIS A 74 -12.21 15.80 -0.82
C HIS A 74 -12.78 16.47 -2.06
N ASP A 75 -12.14 17.53 -2.51
CA ASP A 75 -12.50 18.16 -3.77
C ASP A 75 -12.25 17.11 -4.87
N ILE A 76 -13.32 16.67 -5.54
CA ILE A 76 -13.23 15.69 -6.63
C ILE A 76 -12.38 16.36 -7.71
N PHE A 77 -11.11 15.95 -7.80
CA PHE A 77 -10.18 16.54 -8.75
C PHE A 77 -10.76 16.33 -10.15
N PRO A 78 -11.00 17.38 -10.94
CA PRO A 78 -11.64 17.23 -12.25
C PRO A 78 -10.64 16.59 -13.23
N LEU A 79 -10.68 15.26 -13.34
CA LEU A 79 -9.79 14.49 -14.23
C LEU A 79 -10.22 14.53 -15.71
N THR A 80 -11.38 15.11 -15.99
CA THR A 80 -11.96 15.14 -17.33
C THR A 80 -11.02 15.85 -18.31
N ASP A 81 -10.54 17.06 -18.00
CA ASP A 81 -9.67 17.82 -18.92
C ASP A 81 -8.33 17.11 -19.16
N ALA A 82 -7.72 16.57 -18.10
CA ALA A 82 -6.48 15.80 -18.21
C ALA A 82 -6.67 14.58 -19.12
N ARG A 83 -7.75 13.83 -18.94
CA ARG A 83 -8.07 12.67 -19.78
C ARG A 83 -8.28 13.05 -21.24
N HIS A 84 -8.97 14.16 -21.49
CA HIS A 84 -9.18 14.68 -22.84
C HIS A 84 -7.87 15.09 -23.52
N ALA A 85 -6.91 15.63 -22.76
CA ALA A 85 -5.58 15.95 -23.28
C ALA A 85 -4.79 14.70 -23.71
N PHE A 86 -4.94 13.57 -23.01
CA PHE A 86 -4.25 12.31 -23.34
C PHE A 86 -4.96 11.48 -24.41
N TYR A 87 -6.29 11.44 -24.39
CA TYR A 87 -7.08 10.46 -25.14
C TYR A 87 -8.07 11.06 -26.13
N GLY A 88 -8.14 12.40 -26.19
CA GLY A 88 -9.11 13.11 -27.00
C GLY A 88 -10.52 13.12 -26.38
N HIS A 89 -11.45 13.77 -27.08
CA HIS A 89 -12.80 14.03 -26.58
C HIS A 89 -13.77 12.86 -26.79
N PHE A 90 -13.36 11.86 -27.57
CA PHE A 90 -14.23 10.78 -28.04
C PHE A 90 -13.53 9.44 -27.83
N SER A 91 -13.49 9.01 -26.58
CA SER A 91 -13.07 7.67 -26.19
C SER A 91 -14.28 6.79 -25.87
N PRO A 92 -14.29 5.50 -26.25
CA PRO A 92 -15.31 4.54 -25.81
C PRO A 92 -15.47 4.48 -24.28
N ALA A 93 -14.40 4.74 -23.52
CA ALA A 93 -14.42 4.76 -22.06
C ALA A 93 -15.11 6.00 -21.46
N GLU A 94 -15.18 7.11 -22.21
CA GLU A 94 -15.57 8.42 -21.68
C GLU A 94 -16.97 8.42 -21.06
N SER A 95 -17.92 7.72 -21.68
CA SER A 95 -19.28 7.64 -21.15
C SER A 95 -19.32 6.94 -19.78
N TRP A 96 -18.54 5.87 -19.60
CA TRP A 96 -18.49 5.11 -18.34
C TRP A 96 -17.84 5.94 -17.23
N LEU A 97 -16.76 6.65 -17.59
CA LEU A 97 -16.03 7.52 -16.66
C LEU A 97 -16.89 8.69 -16.20
N ARG A 98 -17.63 9.33 -17.11
CA ARG A 98 -18.53 10.43 -16.77
C ARG A 98 -19.66 10.00 -15.84
N ILE A 99 -20.26 8.83 -16.06
CA ILE A 99 -21.31 8.30 -15.17
C ILE A 99 -20.72 7.99 -13.79
N SER A 100 -19.55 7.36 -13.74
CA SER A 100 -18.86 7.08 -12.49
C SER A 100 -18.55 8.36 -11.70
N GLU A 101 -18.04 9.39 -12.37
CA GLU A 101 -17.71 10.67 -11.73
C GLU A 101 -18.97 11.40 -11.22
N ALA A 102 -20.09 11.32 -11.96
CA ALA A 102 -21.37 11.85 -11.50
C ALA A 102 -21.89 11.11 -10.26
N LEU A 103 -21.76 9.78 -10.20
CA LEU A 103 -22.12 8.99 -9.02
C LEU A 103 -21.23 9.33 -7.81
N ALA A 104 -19.92 9.49 -8.03
CA ALA A 104 -18.98 9.88 -6.98
C ALA A 104 -19.33 11.26 -6.39
N ARG A 105 -19.63 12.25 -7.25
CA ARG A 105 -20.07 13.60 -6.83
C ARG A 105 -21.39 13.60 -6.06
N ASP A 106 -22.27 12.63 -6.31
CA ASP A 106 -23.54 12.43 -5.58
C ASP A 106 -23.36 11.62 -4.27
N GLY A 107 -22.11 11.35 -3.87
CA GLY A 107 -21.78 10.56 -2.68
C GLY A 107 -21.97 9.05 -2.85
N LYS A 108 -22.36 8.58 -4.04
CA LYS A 108 -22.60 7.16 -4.37
C LYS A 108 -21.31 6.49 -4.85
N SER A 109 -20.25 6.59 -4.06
CA SER A 109 -18.93 6.08 -4.42
C SER A 109 -18.88 4.57 -4.67
N GLN A 110 -19.72 3.79 -3.98
CA GLN A 110 -19.84 2.35 -4.22
C GLN A 110 -20.41 2.04 -5.62
N ASP A 111 -21.43 2.79 -6.06
CA ASP A 111 -22.03 2.62 -7.39
C ASP A 111 -21.05 3.08 -8.49
N ALA A 112 -20.28 4.14 -8.22
CA ALA A 112 -19.20 4.60 -9.10
C ALA A 112 -18.15 3.49 -9.34
N VAL A 113 -17.71 2.82 -8.27
CA VAL A 113 -16.82 1.65 -8.39
C VAL A 113 -17.51 0.52 -9.17
N GLY A 114 -18.77 0.21 -8.85
CA GLY A 114 -19.52 -0.88 -9.47
C GLY A 114 -19.67 -0.73 -10.99
N ILE A 115 -19.96 0.48 -11.47
CA ILE A 115 -20.11 0.72 -12.91
C ILE A 115 -18.79 0.57 -13.66
N LEU A 116 -17.68 1.04 -13.08
CA LEU A 116 -16.36 0.89 -13.71
C LEU A 116 -15.83 -0.54 -13.66
N GLN A 117 -16.13 -1.30 -12.60
CA GLN A 117 -15.82 -2.73 -12.58
C GLN A 117 -16.52 -3.48 -13.73
N ASN A 118 -17.79 -3.15 -14.01
CA ASN A 118 -18.51 -3.71 -15.15
C ASN A 118 -17.89 -3.28 -16.48
N ALA A 119 -17.53 -2.01 -16.63
CA ALA A 119 -16.91 -1.49 -17.84
C ALA A 119 -15.55 -2.15 -18.11
N VAL A 120 -14.70 -2.29 -17.09
CA VAL A 120 -13.40 -2.99 -17.18
C VAL A 120 -13.58 -4.46 -17.57
N ARG A 121 -14.57 -5.16 -16.98
CA ARG A 121 -14.89 -6.55 -17.37
C ARG A 121 -15.27 -6.66 -18.85
N ARG A 122 -15.94 -5.65 -19.40
CA ARG A 122 -16.38 -5.63 -20.80
C ARG A 122 -15.26 -5.21 -21.77
N TYR A 123 -14.40 -4.30 -21.35
CA TYR A 123 -13.32 -3.72 -22.17
C TYR A 123 -11.98 -3.83 -21.43
N PRO A 124 -11.46 -5.04 -21.20
CA PRO A 124 -10.30 -5.26 -20.34
C PRO A 124 -8.99 -4.68 -20.90
N ALA A 125 -8.94 -4.43 -22.21
CA ALA A 125 -7.79 -3.85 -22.90
C ALA A 125 -7.76 -2.30 -22.86
N ASP A 126 -8.79 -1.65 -22.32
CA ASP A 126 -8.86 -0.19 -22.26
C ASP A 126 -8.19 0.34 -20.98
N PRO A 127 -7.02 0.99 -21.07
CA PRO A 127 -6.31 1.48 -19.91
C PRO A 127 -7.05 2.62 -19.19
N GLN A 128 -7.91 3.39 -19.88
CA GLN A 128 -8.64 4.51 -19.26
C GLN A 128 -9.63 4.01 -18.21
N LEU A 129 -10.26 2.87 -18.46
CA LEU A 129 -11.22 2.27 -17.52
C LEU A 129 -10.53 1.75 -16.27
N TRP A 130 -9.34 1.17 -16.39
CA TRP A 130 -8.53 0.76 -15.24
C TRP A 130 -8.08 1.96 -14.41
N ILE A 131 -7.61 3.03 -15.06
CA ILE A 131 -7.25 4.29 -14.37
C ILE A 131 -8.46 4.86 -13.64
N GLY A 132 -9.62 4.96 -14.33
CA GLY A 132 -10.85 5.43 -13.72
C GLY A 132 -11.30 4.59 -12.52
N LEU A 133 -11.19 3.26 -12.61
CA LEU A 133 -11.54 2.36 -11.52
C LEU A 133 -10.62 2.59 -10.31
N GLY A 134 -9.33 2.80 -10.53
CA GLY A 134 -8.38 3.17 -9.48
C GLY A 134 -8.80 4.46 -8.77
N ASN A 135 -9.14 5.50 -9.52
CA ASN A 135 -9.60 6.77 -8.94
C ASN A 135 -10.89 6.60 -8.14
N ALA A 136 -11.88 5.88 -8.68
CA ALA A 136 -13.14 5.62 -7.98
C ALA A 136 -12.94 4.82 -6.68
N LEU A 137 -11.96 3.93 -6.62
CA LEU A 137 -11.59 3.18 -5.41
C LEU A 137 -10.94 4.09 -4.35
N VAL A 138 -10.07 5.01 -4.76
CA VAL A 138 -9.47 6.01 -3.87
C VAL A 138 -10.55 6.95 -3.31
N ASP A 139 -11.46 7.41 -4.16
CA ASP A 139 -12.61 8.24 -3.75
C ASP A 139 -13.51 7.47 -2.77
N HIS A 140 -13.78 6.19 -3.04
CA HIS A 140 -14.56 5.34 -2.15
C HIS A 140 -13.88 5.11 -0.80
N ALA A 141 -12.55 4.96 -0.79
CA ALA A 141 -11.73 4.82 0.42
C ALA A 141 -11.54 6.14 1.20
N ARG A 142 -12.00 7.28 0.64
CA ARG A 142 -11.81 8.64 1.18
C ARG A 142 -10.34 9.04 1.32
N GLY A 143 -9.53 8.65 0.33
CA GLY A 143 -8.11 8.97 0.26
C GLY A 143 -7.25 7.75 -0.07
N LEU A 144 -5.96 8.00 -0.23
CA LEU A 144 -4.98 6.93 -0.33
C LEU A 144 -4.93 6.19 1.01
N THR A 145 -4.75 4.87 0.97
CA THR A 145 -4.41 4.17 2.20
C THR A 145 -3.03 4.67 2.67
N PRO A 146 -2.77 4.81 3.98
CA PRO A 146 -1.49 5.36 4.47
C PRO A 146 -0.24 4.65 3.94
N ALA A 147 -0.36 3.41 3.47
CA ALA A 147 0.71 2.66 2.83
C ALA A 147 1.11 3.17 1.44
N ALA A 148 0.27 3.97 0.77
CA ALA A 148 0.48 4.49 -0.58
C ALA A 148 0.89 5.97 -0.63
N GLU A 149 0.98 6.65 0.52
CA GLU A 149 1.48 8.05 0.63
C GLU A 149 2.99 8.13 0.89
N LEU A 150 3.68 6.98 1.01
CA LEU A 150 5.12 6.87 1.24
C LEU A 150 5.92 6.91 -0.08
#